data_AF-A0A8C7NEG7-F1
#
_entry.id   AF-A0A8C7NEG7-F1
#
_cell.length_a   1.000
_cell.length_b   1.000
_cell.length_c   1.000
_cell.angle_alpha   90.00
_cell.angle_beta   90.00
_cell.angle_gamma   90.00
#
_symmetry.space_group_name_H-M   'P 1'
#
loop_
_entity.id
_entity.type
_entity.pdbx_description
1 polymer ?
#
loop_
_entity_poly.entity_id
_entity_poly.type
_entity_poly.pdbx_seq_one_letter_code
_entity_poly.pdbx_strand_id
1 'polypeptide(L)'
;KRDQIGETILGLRENLTQTIGCLEEADSSVAVSSGGKLFLRFISLTSLEHPDLSQCKKAMVERGELFLKKISLSRSKVAKLCHTFIKDGAKILTHSSSRVVLRVLASAAADKKRFIVYVTESQPDCKLQHIMGYPVLTTSLSTLWQKASHLSDSSL
;
A
#
# COMPACT_ATOMS: atom_id res chain seq x y z
N LYS A 1 33.95 -14.76 -6.25
CA LYS A 1 34.35 -14.22 -7.58
C LYS A 1 33.20 -14.47 -8.57
N ARG A 2 32.13 -13.66 -8.53
CA ARG A 2 30.92 -13.83 -9.36
C ARG A 2 30.48 -12.55 -10.11
N ASP A 3 31.32 -11.53 -10.17
CA ASP A 3 30.90 -10.19 -10.64
C ASP A 3 31.45 -9.80 -12.03
N GLN A 4 31.75 -10.77 -12.91
CA GLN A 4 32.23 -10.46 -14.28
C GLN A 4 31.65 -11.39 -15.36
N ILE A 5 30.35 -11.69 -15.28
CA ILE A 5 29.61 -12.10 -16.48
C ILE A 5 29.21 -10.77 -17.13
N GLY A 6 29.54 -10.55 -18.40
CA GLY A 6 29.24 -9.30 -19.11
C GLY A 6 27.76 -8.90 -18.96
N GLU A 7 27.47 -8.04 -17.99
CA GLU A 7 26.11 -7.65 -17.65
C GLU A 7 25.65 -6.66 -18.69
N THR A 8 24.94 -7.15 -19.70
CA THR A 8 24.22 -6.26 -20.61
C THR A 8 23.00 -5.69 -19.89
N ILE A 9 22.53 -4.54 -20.34
CA ILE A 9 21.25 -3.96 -19.85
C ILE A 9 20.10 -4.97 -20.01
N LEU A 10 20.15 -5.77 -21.08
CA LEU A 10 19.20 -6.86 -21.32
C LEU A 10 19.29 -7.94 -20.23
N GLY A 11 20.49 -8.44 -19.93
CA GLY A 11 20.69 -9.45 -18.88
C GLY A 11 20.27 -8.95 -17.50
N LEU A 12 20.51 -7.66 -17.19
CA LEU A 12 20.00 -7.05 -15.97
C LEU A 12 18.46 -7.05 -15.93
N ARG A 13 17.82 -6.72 -17.06
CA ARG A 13 16.35 -6.71 -17.16
C ARG A 13 15.75 -8.11 -17.01
N GLU A 14 16.38 -9.13 -17.58
CA GLU A 14 15.99 -10.53 -17.45
C GLU A 14 16.09 -10.98 -15.99
N ASN A 15 17.21 -10.70 -15.32
CA ASN A 15 17.41 -11.02 -13.90
C ASN A 15 16.34 -10.35 -13.00
N LEU A 16 16.02 -9.09 -13.24
CA LEU A 16 14.98 -8.38 -12.49
C LEU A 16 13.59 -8.95 -12.75
N THR A 17 13.30 -9.34 -14.00
CA THR A 17 12.02 -9.97 -14.36
C THR A 17 11.87 -11.33 -13.69
N GLN A 18 12.93 -12.14 -13.66
CA GLN A 18 12.96 -13.41 -12.95
C GLN A 18 12.76 -13.21 -11.45
N THR A 19 13.41 -12.20 -10.86
CA THR A 19 13.25 -11.88 -9.43
C THR A 19 11.79 -11.52 -9.10
N ILE A 20 11.11 -10.76 -9.95
CA ILE A 20 9.69 -10.47 -9.80
C ILE A 20 8.86 -11.76 -9.87
N GLY A 21 9.19 -12.67 -10.79
CA GLY A 21 8.55 -13.99 -10.87
C GLY A 21 8.68 -14.79 -9.56
N CYS A 22 9.88 -14.85 -8.98
CA CYS A 22 10.09 -15.51 -7.68
C CYS A 22 9.29 -14.85 -6.54
N LEU A 23 9.09 -13.53 -6.57
CA LEU A 23 8.24 -12.84 -5.59
C LEU A 23 6.75 -13.17 -5.79
N GLU A 24 6.29 -13.27 -7.04
CA GLU A 24 4.91 -13.66 -7.38
C GLU A 24 4.61 -15.12 -6.97
N GLU A 25 5.61 -16.01 -7.00
CA GLU A 25 5.48 -17.39 -6.49
C GLU A 25 5.30 -17.43 -4.97
N ALA A 26 5.98 -16.54 -4.23
CA ALA A 26 5.89 -16.46 -2.77
C ALA A 26 4.61 -15.74 -2.30
N ASP A 27 4.12 -14.76 -3.06
CA ASP A 27 2.92 -13.99 -2.78
C ASP A 27 2.13 -13.79 -4.09
N SER A 28 1.06 -14.59 -4.23
CA SER A 28 0.19 -14.60 -5.41
C SER A 28 -0.74 -13.38 -5.50
N SER A 29 -0.58 -12.38 -4.63
CA SER A 29 -1.40 -11.18 -4.70
C SER A 29 -1.11 -10.38 -5.97
N VAL A 30 -2.18 -9.85 -6.56
CA VAL A 30 -2.09 -8.91 -7.69
C VAL A 30 -1.25 -7.68 -7.33
N ALA A 31 -1.14 -7.34 -6.04
CA ALA A 31 -0.32 -6.23 -5.56
C ALA A 31 1.18 -6.46 -5.80
N VAL A 32 1.69 -7.67 -5.58
CA VAL A 32 3.10 -8.00 -5.85
C VAL A 32 3.36 -8.01 -7.35
N SER A 33 2.49 -8.64 -8.15
CA SER A 33 2.66 -8.66 -9.60
C SER A 33 2.63 -7.26 -10.23
N SER A 34 1.60 -6.47 -9.90
CA SER A 34 1.47 -5.11 -10.42
C SER A 34 2.58 -4.20 -9.91
N GLY A 35 2.93 -4.29 -8.63
CA GLY A 35 4.00 -3.51 -8.01
C GLY A 35 5.37 -3.79 -8.64
N GLY A 36 5.70 -5.06 -8.85
CA GLY A 36 6.94 -5.49 -9.50
C GLY A 36 7.06 -4.96 -10.93
N LYS A 37 6.00 -5.12 -11.74
CA LYS A 37 5.96 -4.62 -13.12
C LYS A 37 6.05 -3.10 -13.20
N LEU A 38 5.35 -2.38 -12.32
CA LEU A 38 5.44 -0.92 -12.22
C LEU A 38 6.83 -0.45 -11.80
N PHE A 39 7.44 -1.13 -10.82
CA PHE A 39 8.79 -0.84 -10.37
C PHE A 39 9.80 -1.01 -11.51
N LEU A 40 9.79 -2.17 -12.19
CA LEU A 40 10.65 -2.45 -13.34
C LEU A 40 10.49 -1.40 -14.43
N ARG A 41 9.25 -1.06 -14.79
CA ARG A 41 8.97 -0.01 -15.76
C ARG A 41 9.54 1.35 -15.34
N PHE A 42 9.43 1.69 -14.05
CA PHE A 42 9.88 2.99 -13.53
C PHE A 42 11.40 3.15 -13.54
N ILE A 43 12.14 2.10 -13.16
CA ILE A 43 13.61 2.14 -13.09
C ILE A 43 14.24 2.00 -14.48
N SER A 44 13.63 1.23 -15.39
CA SER A 44 14.19 0.99 -16.73
C SER A 44 13.91 2.11 -17.74
N LEU A 45 13.03 3.07 -17.44
CA LEU A 45 12.61 4.11 -18.40
C LEU A 45 13.78 4.99 -18.89
N THR A 46 14.75 5.31 -18.03
CA THR A 46 15.89 6.19 -18.34
C THR A 46 17.19 5.44 -18.58
N SER A 47 17.17 4.10 -18.44
CA SER A 47 18.33 3.23 -18.63
C SER A 47 18.88 3.28 -20.07
N LEU A 48 18.08 3.74 -21.04
CA LEU A 48 18.44 3.91 -22.45
C LEU A 48 19.32 5.14 -22.73
N GLU A 49 19.54 6.02 -21.76
CA GLU A 49 20.24 7.31 -21.97
C GLU A 49 21.75 7.24 -21.72
N HIS A 50 22.27 6.12 -21.18
CA HIS A 50 23.67 6.00 -20.78
C HIS A 50 24.38 4.88 -21.54
N PRO A 51 25.50 5.16 -22.24
CA PRO A 51 26.30 4.13 -22.91
C PRO A 51 27.08 3.24 -21.94
N ASP A 52 27.28 3.70 -20.70
CA ASP A 52 27.99 2.97 -19.65
C ASP A 52 27.02 2.25 -18.70
N LEU A 53 27.21 0.93 -18.58
CA LEU A 53 26.44 0.08 -17.67
C LEU A 53 26.53 0.56 -16.21
N SER A 54 27.69 1.05 -15.78
CA SER A 54 27.89 1.46 -14.38
C SER A 54 27.01 2.65 -14.03
N GLN A 55 26.94 3.64 -14.93
CA GLN A 55 26.04 4.79 -14.82
C GLN A 55 24.58 4.39 -14.91
N CYS A 56 24.24 3.47 -15.82
CA CYS A 56 22.90 2.92 -15.94
C CYS A 56 22.42 2.27 -14.63
N LYS A 57 23.25 1.42 -14.00
CA LYS A 57 22.92 0.81 -12.71
C LYS A 57 22.71 1.84 -11.61
N LYS A 58 23.60 2.84 -11.52
CA LYS A 58 23.47 3.93 -10.55
C LYS A 58 22.14 4.68 -10.73
N ALA A 59 21.81 5.06 -11.96
CA ALA A 59 20.54 5.72 -12.27
C ALA A 59 19.32 4.85 -11.92
N MET A 60 19.37 3.53 -12.18
CA MET A 60 18.30 2.61 -11.80
C MET A 60 18.11 2.53 -10.28
N VAL A 61 19.20 2.54 -9.50
CA VAL A 61 19.16 2.55 -8.03
C VAL A 61 18.54 3.84 -7.52
N GLU A 62 19.02 5.00 -7.97
CA GLU A 62 18.50 6.32 -7.57
C GLU A 62 16.99 6.44 -7.88
N ARG A 63 16.56 5.93 -9.03
CA ARG A 63 15.14 5.88 -9.38
C ARG A 63 14.36 4.90 -8.53
N GLY A 64 14.96 3.76 -8.18
CA GLY A 64 14.37 2.80 -7.26
C GLY A 64 14.07 3.45 -5.91
N GLU A 65 15.02 4.19 -5.34
CA GLU A 65 14.83 4.94 -4.10
C GLU A 65 13.74 6.01 -4.23
N LEU A 66 13.72 6.75 -5.34
CA LEU A 66 12.68 7.75 -5.62
C LEU A 66 11.30 7.11 -5.71
N PHE A 67 11.19 5.94 -6.36
CA PHE A 67 9.94 5.18 -6.44
C PHE A 67 9.45 4.79 -5.04
N LEU A 68 10.34 4.22 -4.22
CA LEU A 68 10.01 3.82 -2.84
C LEU A 68 9.55 5.02 -2.01
N LYS A 69 10.24 6.17 -2.13
CA LYS A 69 9.84 7.42 -1.46
C LYS A 69 8.46 7.90 -1.91
N LYS A 70 8.13 7.81 -3.20
CA LYS A 70 6.80 8.18 -3.70
C LYS A 70 5.71 7.26 -3.15
N ILE A 71 5.94 5.94 -3.17
CA ILE A 71 4.98 4.96 -2.67
C ILE A 71 4.79 5.08 -1.15
N SER A 72 5.84 5.32 -0.37
CA SER A 72 5.74 5.46 1.09
C SER A 72 4.87 6.65 1.50
N LEU A 73 4.94 7.76 0.76
CA LEU A 73 4.13 8.97 0.99
C LEU A 73 2.70 8.88 0.45
N SER A 74 2.43 7.95 -0.46
CA SER A 74 1.14 7.85 -1.16
C SER A 74 -0.06 7.69 -0.22
N ARG A 75 0.06 6.85 0.82
CA ARG A 75 -1.03 6.61 1.78
C ARG A 75 -1.40 7.86 2.56
N SER A 76 -0.39 8.61 3.01
CA SER A 76 -0.59 9.88 3.71
C SER A 76 -1.20 10.93 2.78
N LYS A 77 -0.80 10.95 1.51
CA LYS A 77 -1.41 11.83 0.49
C LYS A 77 -2.89 11.50 0.28
N VAL A 78 -3.24 10.22 0.14
CA VAL A 78 -4.64 9.77 0.03
C VAL A 78 -5.43 10.19 1.26
N ALA A 79 -4.91 9.97 2.47
CA ALA A 79 -5.58 10.37 3.71
C ALA A 79 -5.88 11.88 3.78
N LYS A 80 -4.88 12.71 3.43
CA LYS A 80 -5.03 14.17 3.36
C LYS A 80 -6.03 14.64 2.31
N LEU A 81 -6.21 13.92 1.21
CA LEU A 81 -7.20 14.29 0.19
C LEU A 81 -8.59 13.76 0.52
N CYS A 82 -8.68 12.55 1.05
CA CYS A 82 -9.95 11.85 1.21
C CYS A 82 -10.72 12.21 2.49
N HIS A 83 -10.04 12.67 3.55
CA HIS A 83 -10.73 12.99 4.81
C HIS A 83 -11.80 14.09 4.64
N THR A 84 -11.66 14.96 3.64
CA THR A 84 -12.61 16.04 3.34
C THR A 84 -13.98 15.52 2.91
N PHE A 85 -14.05 14.35 2.26
CA PHE A 85 -15.30 13.72 1.82
C PHE A 85 -16.11 13.12 2.97
N ILE A 86 -15.48 12.83 4.10
CA ILE A 86 -16.19 12.38 5.30
C ILE A 86 -16.89 13.60 5.91
N LYS A 87 -18.22 13.55 6.01
CA LYS A 87 -19.03 14.59 6.63
C LYS A 87 -19.22 14.31 8.12
N ASP A 88 -19.50 15.36 8.91
CA ASP A 88 -19.92 15.19 10.30
C ASP A 88 -21.26 14.45 10.36
N GLY A 89 -21.40 13.51 11.29
CA GLY A 89 -22.53 12.61 11.42
C GLY A 89 -22.59 11.45 10.42
N ALA A 90 -21.56 11.25 9.58
CA ALA A 90 -21.56 10.21 8.56
C ALA A 90 -21.60 8.80 9.15
N LYS A 91 -22.26 7.88 8.43
CA LYS A 91 -22.20 6.44 8.66
C LYS A 91 -21.42 5.81 7.51
N ILE A 92 -20.30 5.17 7.84
CA ILE A 92 -19.36 4.62 6.88
C ILE A 92 -19.36 3.11 7.04
N LEU A 93 -19.38 2.38 5.94
CA LEU A 93 -19.19 0.94 5.92
C LEU A 93 -17.85 0.65 5.25
N THR A 94 -17.03 -0.22 5.86
CA THR A 94 -15.79 -0.71 5.27
C THR A 94 -15.73 -2.22 5.34
N HIS A 95 -15.25 -2.84 4.26
CA HIS A 95 -15.00 -4.27 4.22
C HIS A 95 -13.53 -4.53 4.53
N SER A 96 -13.28 -5.46 5.45
CA SER A 96 -11.93 -5.92 5.82
C SER A 96 -11.04 -4.81 6.37
N SER A 97 -9.78 -5.18 6.65
CA SER A 97 -8.77 -4.28 7.19
C SER A 97 -7.97 -3.64 6.06
N SER A 98 -8.30 -2.38 5.74
CA SER A 98 -7.53 -1.57 4.81
C SER A 98 -6.69 -0.51 5.53
N ARG A 99 -5.36 -0.66 5.45
CA ARG A 99 -4.39 0.30 6.01
C ARG A 99 -4.60 1.73 5.50
N VAL A 100 -5.09 1.90 4.27
CA VAL A 100 -5.34 3.22 3.69
C VAL A 100 -6.63 3.81 4.28
N VAL A 101 -7.70 3.03 4.37
CA VAL A 101 -8.98 3.46 4.96
C VAL A 101 -8.76 3.88 6.42
N LEU A 102 -8.02 3.09 7.20
CA LEU A 102 -7.69 3.45 8.59
C LEU A 102 -6.97 4.80 8.71
N ARG A 103 -6.04 5.11 7.79
CA ARG A 103 -5.34 6.41 7.78
C ARG A 103 -6.27 7.57 7.40
N VAL A 104 -7.23 7.35 6.50
CA VAL A 104 -8.25 8.34 6.13
C VAL A 104 -9.16 8.62 7.33
N LEU A 105 -9.68 7.58 7.98
CA LEU A 105 -10.54 7.69 9.16
C LEU A 105 -9.81 8.39 10.32
N ALA A 106 -8.54 8.03 10.56
CA ALA A 106 -7.70 8.71 11.55
C ALA A 106 -7.52 10.21 11.25
N SER A 107 -7.34 10.57 9.97
CA SER A 107 -7.23 11.98 9.57
C SER A 107 -8.55 12.73 9.74
N ALA A 108 -9.68 12.10 9.42
CA ALA A 108 -11.00 12.70 9.63
C ALA A 108 -11.34 12.89 11.12
N ALA A 109 -10.92 11.95 11.97
CA ALA A 109 -11.06 12.06 13.42
C ALA A 109 -10.16 13.17 14.00
N ALA A 110 -8.93 13.32 13.51
CA ALA A 110 -8.03 14.41 13.88
C ALA A 110 -8.63 15.80 13.55
N ASP A 111 -9.39 15.88 12.47
CA ASP A 111 -10.17 17.06 12.07
C ASP A 111 -11.50 17.23 12.84
N LYS A 112 -11.68 16.48 13.94
CA LYS A 112 -12.82 16.56 14.87
C LYS A 112 -14.18 16.22 14.24
N LYS A 113 -14.20 15.43 13.17
CA LYS A 113 -15.45 14.93 12.57
C LYS A 113 -15.98 13.75 13.38
N ARG A 114 -17.28 13.74 13.65
CA ARG A 114 -17.97 12.64 14.33
C ARG A 114 -18.58 11.74 13.27
N PHE A 115 -18.29 10.46 13.31
CA PHE A 115 -18.84 9.49 12.36
C PHE A 115 -18.89 8.10 12.99
N ILE A 116 -19.72 7.24 12.43
CA ILE A 116 -19.85 5.84 12.83
C ILE A 116 -19.27 4.98 11.71
N VAL A 117 -18.45 3.99 12.06
CA VAL A 117 -17.88 3.06 11.11
C VAL A 117 -18.38 1.65 11.40
N TYR A 118 -18.95 1.02 10.38
CA TYR A 118 -19.34 -0.36 10.35
C TYR A 118 -18.27 -1.16 9.60
N VAL A 119 -17.91 -2.33 10.13
CA VAL A 119 -16.89 -3.19 9.53
C VAL A 119 -17.44 -4.60 9.34
N THR A 120 -17.25 -5.15 8.15
CA THR A 120 -17.69 -6.51 7.82
C THR A 120 -16.71 -7.55 8.36
N GLU A 121 -17.21 -8.71 8.76
CA GLU A 121 -16.40 -9.80 9.33
C GLU A 121 -15.30 -10.30 8.40
N SER A 122 -15.51 -10.21 7.09
CA SER A 122 -14.53 -10.53 6.06
C SER A 122 -14.04 -11.98 6.17
N GLN A 123 -14.99 -12.90 6.23
CA GLN A 123 -14.71 -14.32 6.12
C GLN A 123 -14.17 -14.63 4.71
N PRO A 124 -13.20 -15.56 4.59
CA PRO A 124 -12.66 -16.47 5.62
C PRO A 124 -11.48 -15.90 6.43
N ASP A 125 -10.93 -14.77 6.03
CA ASP A 125 -9.63 -14.27 6.53
C ASP A 125 -9.69 -13.58 7.90
N CYS A 126 -10.87 -13.17 8.36
CA CYS A 126 -11.16 -12.63 9.70
C CYS A 126 -10.12 -11.61 10.21
N LYS A 127 -9.56 -10.76 9.34
CA LYS A 127 -8.42 -9.85 9.63
C LYS A 127 -8.81 -8.65 10.51
N LEU A 128 -9.99 -8.65 11.12
CA LEU A 128 -10.54 -7.54 11.90
C LEU A 128 -9.78 -7.24 13.18
N GLN A 129 -9.15 -8.25 13.80
CA GLN A 129 -8.44 -8.08 15.06
C GLN A 129 -7.29 -7.06 14.98
N HIS A 130 -6.71 -6.85 13.79
CA HIS A 130 -5.63 -5.87 13.58
C HIS A 130 -6.14 -4.41 13.57
N ILE A 131 -7.42 -4.16 13.27
CA ILE A 131 -7.98 -2.80 13.34
C ILE A 131 -8.07 -2.32 14.80
N MET A 132 -8.24 -3.26 15.75
CA MET A 132 -8.40 -2.96 17.17
C MET A 132 -7.13 -2.53 17.89
N GLY A 133 -5.95 -2.77 17.30
CA GLY A 133 -4.65 -2.43 17.87
C GLY A 133 -4.19 -0.98 17.63
N TYR A 134 -4.95 -0.16 16.90
CA TYR A 134 -4.55 1.21 16.59
C TYR A 134 -5.07 2.21 17.64
N PRO A 135 -4.18 2.86 18.42
CA PRO A 135 -4.58 3.71 19.56
C PRO A 135 -5.41 4.94 19.17
N VAL A 136 -5.31 5.41 17.92
CA VAL A 136 -6.08 6.54 17.41
C VAL A 136 -7.59 6.26 17.41
N LEU A 137 -7.99 4.98 17.27
CA LEU A 137 -9.37 4.59 17.44
C LEU A 137 -9.70 4.33 18.92
N THR A 138 -8.78 3.84 19.75
CA THR A 138 -9.12 3.43 21.12
C THR A 138 -9.24 4.60 22.11
N THR A 139 -8.54 5.73 21.89
CA THR A 139 -8.52 6.81 22.91
C THR A 139 -9.74 7.75 22.84
N SER A 140 -10.40 7.85 21.68
CA SER A 140 -11.65 8.61 21.52
C SER A 140 -12.87 7.74 21.15
N LEU A 141 -12.69 6.42 20.93
CA LEU A 141 -13.80 5.48 20.71
C LEU A 141 -14.05 4.50 21.86
N SER A 142 -13.56 4.70 23.09
CA SER A 142 -14.12 3.94 24.22
C SER A 142 -15.62 4.23 24.41
N THR A 143 -16.06 5.45 24.08
CA THR A 143 -17.49 5.86 24.07
C THR A 143 -18.21 5.59 22.75
N LEU A 144 -17.50 5.45 21.63
CA LEU A 144 -18.08 5.09 20.32
C LEU A 144 -18.10 3.57 20.05
N TRP A 145 -17.46 2.77 20.90
CA TRP A 145 -17.50 1.30 20.84
C TRP A 145 -18.87 0.70 21.16
N GLN A 146 -19.85 1.51 21.59
CA GLN A 146 -21.26 1.10 21.58
C GLN A 146 -21.92 1.17 20.20
N LYS A 147 -21.25 1.64 19.13
CA LYS A 147 -21.86 1.84 17.80
C LYS A 147 -21.13 1.23 16.60
N ALA A 148 -20.03 0.50 16.78
CA ALA A 148 -19.49 -0.34 15.71
C ALA A 148 -20.21 -1.71 15.78
N SER A 149 -21.31 -1.87 15.05
CA SER A 149 -21.96 -3.18 14.96
C SER A 149 -21.20 -4.05 13.95
N HIS A 150 -20.78 -5.23 14.40
CA HIS A 150 -20.33 -6.30 13.52
C HIS A 150 -21.48 -6.63 12.55
N LEU A 151 -21.20 -6.53 11.25
CA LEU A 151 -22.11 -7.02 10.22
C LEU A 151 -21.51 -8.31 9.68
N SER A 152 -22.26 -9.40 9.79
CA SER A 152 -21.91 -10.62 9.06
C SER A 152 -21.88 -10.29 7.58
N ASP A 153 -20.98 -10.92 6.82
CA ASP A 153 -20.88 -10.67 5.38
C ASP A 153 -22.20 -11.02 4.66
N SER A 154 -23.03 -11.87 5.26
CA SER A 154 -24.39 -12.23 4.79
C SER A 154 -25.47 -11.18 5.08
N SER A 155 -25.20 -10.20 5.94
CA SER A 155 -26.16 -9.15 6.34
C SER A 155 -26.05 -7.87 5.50
N LEU A 156 -25.19 -7.88 4.48
CA LEU A 156 -24.85 -6.76 3.61
C LEU A 156 -25.59 -6.89 2.27
#